data_AF-A0A961YMS4-F1
#
_entry.id   AF-A0A961YMS4-F1
#
_cell.length_a   1.000
_cell.length_b   1.000
_cell.length_c   1.000
_cell.angle_alpha   90.00
_cell.angle_beta   90.00
_cell.angle_gamma   90.00
#
_symmetry.space_group_name_H-M   'P 1'
#
loop_
_entity.id
_entity.type
_entity.pdbx_description
1 polymer ?
#
loop_
_entity_poly.entity_id
_entity_poly.type
_entity_poly.pdbx_seq_one_letter_code
_entity_poly.pdbx_strand_id
1 'polypeptide(L)'
;MTSRAHRTRSSAVMAQRREPPDSLDFFPTPPWATRALFETLWADVAPLRALTAWDPACGQGHMAEPLRDIFGLVHASDVWPYGYGAVQDFTFDDRPPGGAVDWIVTNPPFNIATLFFERAIDVARTGVAFLVRLQFLETQDRYHEIFDIHPPTVIAFFADRVPMIRGAWDPEASTATAYVWLVWIRDAARKPPVWIPPGAARRYTRMSDMQLATPGEAARRREVQEARSGDAATGTRRSEKGKD
;
A
#
# COMPACT_ATOMS: atom_id res chain seq x y z
N MET A 1 12.42 33.19 21.99
CA MET A 1 11.12 33.62 21.44
C MET A 1 11.16 33.41 19.94
N THR A 2 10.60 32.30 19.46
CA THR A 2 10.46 32.03 18.02
C THR A 2 9.09 31.42 17.80
N SER A 3 8.37 32.07 16.90
CA SER A 3 6.94 31.94 16.63
C SER A 3 6.58 30.54 16.10
N ARG A 4 5.61 29.88 16.73
CA ARG A 4 4.91 28.72 16.18
C ARG A 4 4.00 29.22 15.07
N ALA A 5 4.37 28.99 13.81
CA ALA A 5 3.49 29.27 12.69
C ALA A 5 2.22 28.41 12.83
N HIS A 6 1.10 29.07 13.03
CA HIS A 6 -0.23 28.46 13.07
C HIS A 6 -0.60 28.07 11.64
N ARG A 7 -0.43 26.80 11.28
CA ARG A 7 -0.78 26.29 9.95
C ARG A 7 -2.31 26.17 9.87
N THR A 8 -2.91 26.94 8.99
CA THR A 8 -4.35 27.01 8.76
C THR A 8 -4.90 25.65 8.32
N ARG A 9 -5.86 25.13 9.09
CA ARG A 9 -6.65 23.94 8.77
C ARG A 9 -7.52 24.25 7.54
N SER A 10 -7.16 23.73 6.37
CA SER A 10 -8.03 23.85 5.20
C SER A 10 -9.26 22.95 5.38
N SER A 11 -10.44 23.56 5.49
CA SER A 11 -11.73 22.89 5.61
C SER A 11 -12.08 22.01 4.40
N ALA A 12 -11.33 22.13 3.30
CA ALA A 12 -11.51 21.32 2.10
C ALA A 12 -11.19 19.82 2.33
N VAL A 13 -10.25 19.51 3.25
CA VAL A 13 -9.89 18.10 3.54
C VAL A 13 -10.94 17.42 4.42
N MET A 14 -11.63 18.18 5.28
CA MET A 14 -12.69 17.66 6.16
C MET A 14 -13.98 17.30 5.40
N ALA A 15 -14.11 17.69 4.12
CA ALA A 15 -15.32 17.52 3.31
C ALA A 15 -15.38 16.20 2.53
N GLN A 16 -14.32 15.38 2.50
CA GLN A 16 -14.33 14.04 1.85
C GLN A 16 -14.95 12.96 2.74
N ARG A 17 -16.09 13.25 3.38
CA ARG A 17 -16.84 12.23 4.11
C ARG A 17 -17.45 11.22 3.13
N ARG A 18 -16.86 10.01 3.13
CA ARG A 18 -17.37 8.75 2.55
C ARG A 18 -17.57 8.78 1.04
N GLU A 19 -16.44 8.86 0.36
CA GLU A 19 -16.34 8.46 -1.03
C GLU A 19 -16.53 6.91 -1.14
N PRO A 20 -17.33 6.40 -2.11
CA PRO A 20 -17.62 4.97 -2.24
C PRO A 20 -16.37 4.13 -2.53
N PRO A 21 -16.40 2.79 -2.32
CA PRO A 21 -15.25 1.90 -2.53
C PRO A 21 -14.60 2.02 -3.92
N ASP A 22 -15.36 2.44 -4.93
CA ASP A 22 -14.89 2.63 -6.31
C ASP A 22 -14.00 3.88 -6.48
N SER A 23 -14.10 4.87 -5.59
CA SER A 23 -13.22 6.04 -5.60
C SER A 23 -12.07 5.95 -4.59
N LEU A 24 -12.10 4.97 -3.68
CA LEU A 24 -10.98 4.68 -2.78
C LEU A 24 -9.88 3.89 -3.51
N ASP A 25 -8.61 4.22 -3.22
CA ASP A 25 -7.42 3.55 -3.75
C ASP A 25 -7.19 2.16 -3.12
N PHE A 26 -8.22 1.30 -3.12
CA PHE A 26 -8.13 -0.05 -2.57
C PHE A 26 -7.46 -1.01 -3.58
N PHE A 27 -6.17 -1.26 -3.36
CA PHE A 27 -5.35 -2.20 -4.11
C PHE A 27 -4.78 -3.24 -3.13
N PRO A 28 -5.46 -4.39 -2.95
CA PRO A 28 -5.04 -5.39 -1.98
C PRO A 28 -3.62 -5.88 -2.27
N THR A 29 -2.72 -5.74 -1.30
CA THR A 29 -1.33 -6.17 -1.45
C THR A 29 -1.24 -7.70 -1.37
N PRO A 30 -0.62 -8.40 -2.34
CA PRO A 30 -0.42 -9.84 -2.22
C PRO A 30 0.31 -10.20 -0.92
N PRO A 31 -0.21 -11.10 -0.07
CA PRO A 31 0.38 -11.37 1.24
C PRO A 31 1.86 -11.77 1.21
N TRP A 32 2.27 -12.46 0.14
CA TRP A 32 3.66 -12.85 -0.08
C TRP A 32 4.62 -11.65 -0.22
N ALA A 33 4.15 -10.51 -0.72
CA ALA A 33 4.97 -9.32 -0.95
C ALA A 33 5.43 -8.68 0.38
N THR A 34 4.57 -8.74 1.40
CA THR A 34 4.87 -8.31 2.77
C THR A 34 5.89 -9.25 3.42
N ARG A 35 5.67 -10.57 3.33
CA ARG A 35 6.63 -11.55 3.87
C ARG A 35 8.01 -11.42 3.21
N ALA A 36 8.03 -11.26 1.89
CA ALA A 36 9.27 -11.14 1.12
C ALA A 36 10.14 -9.96 1.56
N LEU A 37 9.54 -8.83 1.95
CA LEU A 37 10.28 -7.70 2.51
C LEU A 37 11.03 -8.10 3.77
N PHE A 38 10.33 -8.62 4.77
CA PHE A 38 10.92 -8.90 6.08
C PHE A 38 11.87 -10.09 6.07
N GLU A 39 11.68 -11.05 5.18
CA GLU A 39 12.66 -12.10 4.92
C GLU A 39 13.96 -11.51 4.33
N THR A 40 13.84 -10.53 3.43
CA THR A 40 15.01 -9.85 2.83
C THR A 40 15.74 -8.98 3.85
N LEU A 41 15.01 -8.34 4.77
CA LEU A 41 15.58 -7.45 5.79
C LEU A 41 15.90 -8.12 7.12
N TRP A 42 15.68 -9.44 7.26
CA TRP A 42 15.68 -10.11 8.57
C TRP A 42 16.91 -9.81 9.43
N ALA A 43 18.10 -9.89 8.84
CA ALA A 43 19.37 -9.64 9.54
C ALA A 43 19.49 -8.21 10.10
N ASP A 44 18.71 -7.27 9.58
CA ASP A 44 18.79 -5.86 9.87
C ASP A 44 17.76 -5.37 10.87
N VAL A 45 16.63 -6.09 10.98
CA VAL A 45 15.47 -5.64 11.76
C VAL A 45 15.02 -6.63 12.83
N ALA A 46 15.56 -7.86 12.84
CA ALA A 46 15.23 -8.84 13.86
C ALA A 46 15.78 -8.46 15.25
N PRO A 47 15.13 -8.90 16.35
CA PRO A 47 13.92 -9.72 16.38
C PRO A 47 12.61 -8.92 16.29
N LEU A 48 11.75 -9.24 15.32
CA LEU A 48 10.46 -8.54 15.11
C LEU A 48 9.32 -9.07 15.98
N ARG A 49 9.45 -10.29 16.52
CA ARG A 49 8.41 -10.91 17.36
C ARG A 49 8.18 -10.22 18.70
N ALA A 50 9.14 -9.44 19.17
CA ALA A 50 8.99 -8.61 20.37
C ALA A 50 8.35 -7.24 20.07
N LEU A 51 8.11 -6.92 18.79
CA LEU A 51 7.63 -5.62 18.34
C LEU A 51 6.19 -5.67 17.87
N THR A 52 5.60 -4.48 17.80
CA THR A 52 4.25 -4.23 17.32
C THR A 52 4.28 -3.63 15.91
N ALA A 53 3.31 -3.97 15.07
CA ALA A 53 3.12 -3.33 13.76
C ALA A 53 1.68 -2.85 13.60
N TRP A 54 1.49 -1.84 12.75
CA TRP A 54 0.18 -1.35 12.36
C TRP A 54 0.12 -1.16 10.84
N ASP A 55 -0.90 -1.76 10.23
CA ASP A 55 -1.35 -1.46 8.87
C ASP A 55 -2.59 -0.52 8.94
N PRO A 56 -2.41 0.81 8.79
CA PRO A 56 -3.49 1.79 8.88
C PRO A 56 -4.34 1.98 7.61
N ALA A 57 -4.07 1.23 6.54
CA ALA A 57 -4.89 1.18 5.33
C ALA A 57 -5.16 -0.28 4.96
N CYS A 58 -5.64 -1.05 5.95
CA CYS A 58 -5.56 -2.50 5.88
C CYS A 58 -6.50 -3.13 4.85
N GLY A 59 -7.52 -2.41 4.38
CA GLY A 59 -8.58 -2.97 3.57
C GLY A 59 -9.14 -4.25 4.20
N GLN A 60 -9.06 -5.36 3.49
CA GLN A 60 -9.53 -6.68 3.93
C GLN A 60 -8.45 -7.52 4.67
N GLY A 61 -7.31 -6.93 5.03
CA GLY A 61 -6.28 -7.57 5.83
C GLY A 61 -5.16 -8.25 5.03
N HIS A 62 -5.06 -8.02 3.72
CA HIS A 62 -4.05 -8.68 2.87
C HIS A 62 -2.60 -8.39 3.26
N MET A 63 -2.32 -7.26 3.92
CA MET A 63 -1.02 -6.97 4.51
C MET A 63 -0.98 -7.21 6.03
N ALA A 64 -2.07 -6.96 6.75
CA ALA A 64 -2.15 -7.25 8.18
C ALA A 64 -1.96 -8.73 8.53
N GLU A 65 -2.55 -9.66 7.78
CA GLU A 65 -2.42 -11.10 8.01
C GLU A 65 -0.96 -11.60 7.93
N PRO A 66 -0.20 -11.37 6.85
CA PRO A 66 1.21 -11.77 6.81
C PRO A 66 2.07 -11.04 7.85
N LEU A 67 1.71 -9.83 8.29
CA LEU A 67 2.43 -9.18 9.41
C LEU A 67 2.29 -9.96 10.72
N ARG A 68 1.16 -10.66 10.95
CA ARG A 68 0.97 -11.53 12.13
C ARG A 68 1.92 -12.73 12.11
N ASP A 69 2.51 -13.06 10.96
CA ASP A 69 3.58 -14.04 10.83
C ASP A 69 4.97 -13.51 11.22
N ILE A 70 5.09 -12.21 11.49
CA ILE A 70 6.38 -11.54 11.65
C ILE A 70 6.47 -10.80 13.00
N PHE A 71 5.42 -10.08 13.39
CA PHE A 71 5.36 -9.24 14.58
C PHE A 71 4.61 -9.92 15.73
N GLY A 72 4.87 -9.51 16.97
CA GLY A 72 4.20 -10.07 18.14
C GLY A 72 2.74 -9.63 18.26
N LEU A 73 2.44 -8.40 17.82
CA LEU A 73 1.11 -7.84 17.79
C LEU A 73 0.94 -6.99 16.53
N VAL A 74 -0.18 -7.17 15.84
CA VAL A 74 -0.53 -6.41 14.64
C VAL A 74 -1.87 -5.72 14.84
N HIS A 75 -1.84 -4.40 14.75
CA HIS A 75 -3.01 -3.56 14.62
C HIS A 75 -3.35 -3.40 13.14
N ALA A 76 -4.65 -3.30 12.85
CA ALA A 76 -5.15 -3.09 11.51
C ALA A 76 -6.32 -2.13 11.59
N SER A 77 -6.31 -1.12 10.73
CA SER A 77 -7.43 -0.22 10.59
C SER A 77 -7.54 0.29 9.17
N ASP A 78 -8.72 0.79 8.83
CA ASP A 78 -8.97 1.48 7.58
C ASP A 78 -10.01 2.57 7.81
N VAL A 79 -10.01 3.63 7.01
CA VAL A 79 -11.03 4.68 7.08
C VAL A 79 -12.41 4.14 6.64
N TRP A 80 -12.43 3.04 5.89
CA TRP A 80 -13.63 2.38 5.39
C TRP A 80 -13.85 0.99 6.01
N PRO A 81 -15.11 0.60 6.34
CA PRO A 81 -15.41 -0.71 6.91
C PRO A 81 -15.36 -1.84 5.86
N TYR A 82 -14.16 -2.28 5.48
CA TYR A 82 -13.95 -3.43 4.58
C TYR A 82 -14.26 -4.80 5.21
N GLY A 83 -14.73 -4.83 6.46
CA GLY A 83 -15.01 -6.06 7.21
C GLY A 83 -13.79 -6.66 7.91
N TYR A 84 -12.67 -5.92 7.96
CA TYR A 84 -11.44 -6.29 8.66
C TYR A 84 -10.86 -5.07 9.40
N GLY A 85 -10.28 -5.28 10.58
CA GLY A 85 -9.67 -4.22 11.39
C GLY A 85 -10.68 -3.23 11.99
N ALA A 86 -10.15 -2.19 12.64
CA ALA A 86 -10.94 -1.09 13.16
C ALA A 86 -11.26 -0.05 12.07
N VAL A 87 -12.38 0.66 12.20
CA VAL A 87 -12.67 1.82 11.34
C VAL A 87 -12.04 3.06 11.96
N GLN A 88 -10.98 3.59 11.36
CA GLN A 88 -10.19 4.70 11.90
C GLN A 88 -9.53 5.52 10.78
N ASP A 89 -9.52 6.85 10.91
CA ASP A 89 -8.81 7.73 10.00
C ASP A 89 -7.38 7.96 10.51
N PHE A 90 -6.42 7.29 9.88
CA PHE A 90 -5.02 7.39 10.26
C PHE A 90 -4.46 8.83 10.17
N THR A 91 -4.96 9.65 9.26
CA THR A 91 -4.37 10.96 8.96
C THR A 91 -4.65 12.01 10.02
N PHE A 92 -5.74 11.86 10.77
CA PHE A 92 -6.17 12.83 11.78
C PHE A 92 -6.30 12.24 13.19
N ASP A 93 -6.54 10.93 13.33
CA ASP A 93 -6.68 10.33 14.65
C ASP A 93 -5.33 10.27 15.38
N ASP A 94 -5.30 10.90 16.57
CA ASP A 94 -4.09 11.14 17.36
C ASP A 94 -3.59 9.89 18.11
N ARG A 95 -4.43 8.85 18.21
CA ARG A 95 -4.16 7.65 19.01
C ARG A 95 -3.93 6.42 18.14
N PRO A 96 -2.73 5.82 18.17
CA PRO A 96 -2.57 4.47 17.64
C PRO A 96 -3.36 3.50 18.53
N PRO A 97 -3.93 2.43 17.96
CA PRO A 97 -4.69 1.45 18.74
C PRO A 97 -3.85 0.90 19.89
N GLY A 98 -4.23 1.19 21.14
CA GLY A 98 -3.56 0.65 22.33
C GLY A 98 -2.28 1.38 22.81
N GLY A 99 -1.89 2.53 22.22
CA GLY A 99 -0.72 3.30 22.67
C GLY A 99 0.29 3.54 21.55
N ALA A 100 1.59 3.42 21.79
CA ALA A 100 2.62 3.59 20.76
C ALA A 100 2.88 2.28 20.00
N VAL A 101 3.15 2.38 18.68
CA VAL A 101 3.48 1.23 17.81
C VAL A 101 4.93 1.30 17.36
N ASP A 102 5.59 0.15 17.18
CA ASP A 102 6.99 0.11 16.73
C ASP A 102 7.10 0.33 15.23
N TRP A 103 6.22 -0.31 14.46
CA TRP A 103 6.24 -0.26 13.01
C TRP A 103 4.93 0.20 12.39
N ILE A 104 5.01 1.10 11.41
CA ILE A 104 3.94 1.29 10.43
C ILE A 104 4.35 0.53 9.17
N VAL A 105 3.50 -0.40 8.72
CA VAL A 105 3.74 -1.16 7.48
C VAL A 105 2.46 -1.15 6.67
N THR A 106 2.48 -0.49 5.51
CA THR A 106 1.25 -0.28 4.75
C THR A 106 1.51 -0.09 3.25
N ASN A 107 0.47 -0.33 2.46
CA ASN A 107 0.34 0.16 1.08
C ASN A 107 -0.55 1.40 1.14
N PRO A 108 0.02 2.62 1.29
CA PRO A 108 -0.79 3.80 1.56
C PRO A 108 -1.64 4.19 0.34
N PRO A 109 -2.81 4.81 0.54
CA PRO A 109 -3.59 5.39 -0.54
C PRO A 109 -2.77 6.42 -1.30
N PHE A 110 -2.67 6.26 -2.62
CA PHE A 110 -1.68 6.96 -3.45
C PHE A 110 -1.84 8.49 -3.40
N ASN A 111 -3.07 8.98 -3.45
CA ASN A 111 -3.37 10.42 -3.52
C ASN A 111 -3.00 11.19 -2.24
N ILE A 112 -2.87 10.51 -1.10
CA ILE A 112 -2.56 11.13 0.21
C ILE A 112 -1.36 10.45 0.89
N ALA A 113 -0.51 9.78 0.11
CA ALA A 113 0.63 9.03 0.63
C ALA A 113 1.65 9.91 1.38
N THR A 114 1.83 11.17 1.01
CA THR A 114 2.69 12.10 1.79
C THR A 114 2.12 12.37 3.18
N LEU A 115 0.82 12.64 3.29
CA LEU A 115 0.15 12.85 4.59
C LEU A 115 0.22 11.58 5.47
N PHE A 116 0.06 10.41 4.85
CA PHE A 116 0.31 9.13 5.52
C PHE A 116 1.74 9.01 6.03
N PHE A 117 2.73 9.41 5.23
CA PHE A 117 4.14 9.35 5.60
C PHE A 117 4.48 10.26 6.78
N GLU A 118 4.04 11.53 6.74
CA GLU A 118 4.23 12.49 7.84
C GLU A 118 3.68 11.93 9.16
N ARG A 119 2.49 11.35 9.12
CA ARG A 119 1.93 10.73 10.32
C ARG A 119 2.69 9.47 10.75
N ALA A 120 3.08 8.62 9.80
CA ALA A 120 3.77 7.38 10.09
C ALA A 120 5.13 7.61 10.77
N ILE A 121 5.90 8.60 10.33
CA ILE A 121 7.22 8.90 10.92
C ILE A 121 7.13 9.48 12.35
N ASP A 122 6.03 10.18 12.65
CA ASP A 122 5.73 10.71 13.98
C ASP A 122 5.27 9.62 14.96
N VAL A 123 4.50 8.64 14.46
CA VAL A 123 3.87 7.60 15.28
C VAL A 123 4.78 6.40 15.52
N ALA A 124 5.55 5.98 14.51
CA ALA A 124 6.39 4.80 14.59
C ALA A 124 7.59 5.03 15.52
N ARG A 125 7.74 4.16 16.53
CA ARG A 125 8.92 4.19 17.41
C ARG A 125 10.18 3.69 16.71
N THR A 126 10.04 2.69 15.85
CA THR A 126 11.19 1.96 15.28
C THR A 126 11.29 2.14 13.78
N GLY A 127 10.22 1.88 13.02
CA GLY A 127 10.33 1.91 11.56
C GLY A 127 9.02 2.14 10.80
N VAL A 128 9.17 2.58 9.57
CA VAL A 128 8.08 2.77 8.60
C VAL A 128 8.45 2.01 7.34
N ALA A 129 7.54 1.19 6.81
CA ALA A 129 7.69 0.50 5.53
C ALA A 129 6.47 0.77 4.65
N PHE A 130 6.70 1.47 3.54
CA PHE A 130 5.66 1.80 2.56
C PHE A 130 5.86 1.00 1.28
N LEU A 131 4.82 0.29 0.86
CA LEU A 131 4.76 -0.31 -0.48
C LEU A 131 4.16 0.72 -1.42
N VAL A 132 4.92 1.19 -2.39
CA VAL A 132 4.48 2.21 -3.35
C VAL A 132 4.85 1.82 -4.77
N ARG A 133 4.22 2.47 -5.75
CA ARG A 133 4.66 2.36 -7.15
C ARG A 133 6.07 2.94 -7.27
N LEU A 134 6.89 2.40 -8.18
CA LEU A 134 8.26 2.87 -8.35
C LEU A 134 8.33 4.36 -8.72
N GLN A 135 7.37 4.85 -9.51
CA GLN A 135 7.23 6.27 -9.86
C GLN A 135 7.02 7.19 -8.64
N PHE A 136 6.77 6.63 -7.45
CA PHE A 136 6.71 7.39 -6.22
C PHE A 136 8.02 8.14 -5.92
N LEU A 137 9.17 7.58 -6.32
CA LEU A 137 10.47 8.22 -6.10
C LEU A 137 10.77 9.37 -7.06
N GLU A 138 10.05 9.47 -8.18
CA GLU A 138 10.40 10.35 -9.31
C GLU A 138 9.49 11.58 -9.37
N THR A 139 9.35 12.30 -8.26
CA THR A 139 8.52 13.52 -8.19
C THR A 139 9.17 14.63 -7.39
N GLN A 140 9.07 15.85 -7.91
CA GLN A 140 9.65 17.06 -7.30
C GLN A 140 9.09 17.34 -5.90
N ASP A 141 7.76 17.29 -5.74
CA ASP A 141 7.13 17.57 -4.44
C ASP A 141 7.61 16.59 -3.37
N ARG A 142 7.57 15.28 -3.63
CA ARG A 142 8.07 14.28 -2.67
C ARG A 142 9.57 14.32 -2.45
N TYR A 143 10.36 14.81 -3.41
CA TYR A 143 11.76 15.08 -3.15
C TYR A 143 11.90 16.10 -2.01
N HIS A 144 11.21 17.24 -2.10
CA HIS A 144 11.28 18.29 -1.09
C HIS A 144 10.56 17.94 0.23
N GLU A 145 9.45 17.21 0.17
CA GLU A 145 8.61 16.91 1.35
C GLU A 145 9.06 15.64 2.10
N ILE A 146 9.63 14.67 1.39
CA ILE A 146 9.99 13.35 1.95
C ILE A 146 11.48 13.10 1.83
N PHE A 147 12.02 13.02 0.61
CA PHE A 147 13.32 12.36 0.41
C PHE A 147 14.54 13.21 0.80
N ASP A 148 14.46 14.54 0.66
CA ASP A 148 15.52 15.46 1.07
C ASP A 148 15.57 15.62 2.61
N ILE A 149 14.42 15.48 3.27
CA ILE A 149 14.28 15.61 4.74
C ILE A 149 14.50 14.26 5.44
N HIS A 150 13.86 13.22 4.92
CA HIS A 150 13.82 11.86 5.44
C HIS A 150 14.20 10.87 4.31
N PRO A 151 15.48 10.76 3.94
CA PRO A 151 15.91 9.77 2.97
C PRO A 151 15.64 8.33 3.51
N PRO A 152 15.12 7.40 2.69
CA PRO A 152 14.89 6.02 3.12
C PRO A 152 16.18 5.37 3.62
N THR A 153 16.05 4.57 4.69
CA THR A 153 17.15 3.72 5.17
C THR A 153 17.43 2.59 4.18
N VAL A 154 16.38 2.00 3.61
CA VAL A 154 16.45 0.94 2.60
C VAL A 154 15.43 1.19 1.50
N ILE A 155 15.85 0.95 0.26
CA ILE A 155 14.98 0.86 -0.92
C ILE A 155 15.08 -0.59 -1.40
N ALA A 156 13.96 -1.33 -1.34
CA ALA A 156 13.92 -2.73 -1.72
C ALA A 156 13.07 -2.93 -2.99
N PHE A 157 13.75 -3.27 -4.08
CA PHE A 157 13.14 -3.54 -5.38
C PHE A 157 12.65 -4.98 -5.46
N PHE A 158 11.51 -5.20 -6.11
CA PHE A 158 11.12 -6.55 -6.50
C PHE A 158 11.77 -6.94 -7.82
N ALA A 159 12.36 -8.13 -7.87
CA ALA A 159 12.71 -8.76 -9.15
C ALA A 159 11.48 -9.36 -9.84
N ASP A 160 10.47 -9.78 -9.07
CA ASP A 160 9.16 -10.19 -9.58
C ASP A 160 8.24 -8.97 -9.79
N ARG A 161 7.16 -9.13 -10.57
CA ARG A 161 6.05 -8.18 -10.54
C ARG A 161 5.14 -8.48 -9.35
N VAL A 162 4.51 -7.43 -8.80
CA VAL A 162 3.53 -7.51 -7.72
C VAL A 162 2.16 -7.10 -8.27
N PRO A 163 1.37 -8.03 -8.83
CA PRO A 163 0.06 -7.72 -9.38
C PRO A 163 -0.90 -7.27 -8.29
N MET A 164 -1.40 -6.04 -8.42
CA MET A 164 -2.47 -5.50 -7.59
C MET A 164 -3.54 -4.96 -8.52
N ILE A 165 -4.73 -5.56 -8.44
CA ILE A 165 -5.91 -5.10 -9.18
C ILE A 165 -6.85 -4.41 -8.20
N ARG A 166 -7.58 -3.39 -8.66
CA ARG A 166 -8.47 -2.62 -7.78
C ARG A 166 -9.50 -3.55 -7.13
N GLY A 167 -9.58 -3.53 -5.80
CA GLY A 167 -10.60 -4.25 -5.03
C GLY A 167 -10.46 -5.76 -4.94
N ALA A 168 -9.43 -6.37 -5.53
CA ALA A 168 -9.24 -7.81 -5.48
C ALA A 168 -7.76 -8.19 -5.54
N TRP A 169 -7.42 -9.35 -4.98
CA TRP A 169 -6.13 -9.97 -5.20
C TRP A 169 -6.33 -11.26 -6.01
N ASP A 170 -5.88 -11.26 -7.25
CA ASP A 170 -5.87 -12.44 -8.11
C ASP A 170 -4.43 -12.98 -8.22
N PRO A 171 -4.13 -14.17 -7.68
CA PRO A 171 -2.80 -14.77 -7.75
C PRO A 171 -2.30 -15.04 -9.18
N GLU A 172 -3.20 -15.11 -10.15
CA GLU A 172 -2.89 -15.37 -11.57
C GLU A 172 -2.74 -14.06 -12.36
N ALA A 173 -2.99 -12.91 -11.73
CA ALA A 173 -2.87 -11.63 -12.40
C ALA A 173 -1.42 -11.31 -12.78
N SER A 174 -1.29 -10.42 -13.78
CA SER A 174 -0.03 -9.84 -14.19
C SER A 174 -0.15 -8.32 -14.21
N THR A 175 0.97 -7.62 -14.09
CA THR A 175 1.00 -6.15 -14.14
C THR A 175 2.28 -5.64 -14.79
N ALA A 176 2.16 -4.54 -15.54
CA ALA A 176 3.31 -3.76 -15.99
C ALA A 176 3.79 -2.77 -14.89
N THR A 177 2.99 -2.56 -13.84
CA THR A 177 3.33 -1.64 -12.75
C THR A 177 4.46 -2.21 -11.91
N ALA A 178 5.50 -1.41 -11.71
CA ALA A 178 6.56 -1.71 -10.76
C ALA A 178 6.18 -1.16 -9.38
N TYR A 179 6.38 -1.98 -8.34
CA TYR A 179 6.27 -1.57 -6.96
C TYR A 179 7.62 -1.71 -6.26
N VAL A 180 7.79 -0.98 -5.18
CA VAL A 180 9.02 -0.91 -4.38
C VAL A 180 8.65 -0.72 -2.92
N TRP A 181 9.43 -1.32 -2.03
CA TRP A 181 9.36 -1.01 -0.61
C TRP A 181 10.34 0.12 -0.28
N LEU A 182 9.82 1.16 0.35
CA LEU A 182 10.61 2.21 0.98
C LEU A 182 10.57 2.01 2.49
N VAL A 183 11.73 1.91 3.11
CA VAL A 183 11.83 1.59 4.54
C VAL A 183 12.69 2.62 5.24
N TRP A 184 12.16 3.17 6.33
CA TRP A 184 12.84 4.06 7.26
C TRP A 184 12.96 3.37 8.60
N ILE A 185 14.16 3.30 9.14
CA ILE A 185 14.46 2.70 10.44
C ILE A 185 15.16 3.77 11.28
N ARG A 186 14.60 4.06 12.44
CA ARG A 186 15.15 5.04 13.38
C ARG A 186 16.55 4.60 13.82
N ASP A 187 17.47 5.56 13.88
CA ASP A 187 18.86 5.39 14.32
C ASP A 187 19.69 4.37 13.51
N ALA A 188 19.23 3.97 12.32
CA ALA A 188 19.94 3.07 11.43
C ALA A 188 20.67 3.80 10.29
N ALA A 189 21.86 3.32 9.93
CA ALA A 189 22.58 3.82 8.77
C ALA A 189 21.87 3.44 7.46
N ARG A 190 21.88 4.37 6.50
CA ARG A 190 21.37 4.12 5.14
C ARG A 190 22.17 3.01 4.46
N LYS A 191 21.47 2.19 3.69
CA LYS A 191 22.05 1.06 2.96
C LYS A 191 21.97 1.25 1.45
N PRO A 192 22.85 0.60 0.69
CA PRO A 192 22.63 0.44 -0.75
C PRO A 192 21.26 -0.19 -1.01
N PRO A 193 20.64 0.08 -2.18
CA PRO A 193 19.40 -0.59 -2.54
C PRO A 193 19.57 -2.10 -2.59
N VAL A 194 18.48 -2.81 -2.27
CA VAL A 194 18.44 -4.28 -2.23
C VAL A 194 17.38 -4.82 -3.17
N TRP A 195 17.50 -6.10 -3.53
CA TRP A 195 16.54 -6.79 -4.39
C TRP A 195 15.89 -7.95 -3.64
N ILE A 196 14.57 -7.96 -3.62
CA ILE A 196 13.78 -9.13 -3.26
C ILE A 196 13.92 -10.14 -4.42
N PRO A 197 14.46 -11.35 -4.18
CA PRO A 197 14.91 -12.24 -5.23
C PRO A 197 13.75 -12.90 -6.00
N PRO A 198 13.94 -13.23 -7.29
CA PRO A 198 12.90 -13.80 -8.16
C PRO A 198 12.23 -15.04 -7.57
N GLY A 199 10.94 -15.25 -7.80
CA GLY A 199 10.17 -16.36 -7.23
C GLY A 199 9.70 -16.14 -5.79
N ALA A 200 9.65 -14.89 -5.33
CA ALA A 200 9.15 -14.52 -4.00
C ALA A 200 7.69 -14.95 -3.82
N ALA A 201 6.85 -14.77 -4.84
CA ALA A 201 5.46 -15.22 -4.81
C ALA A 201 5.34 -16.72 -4.52
N ARG A 202 6.17 -17.55 -5.16
CA ARG A 202 6.19 -19.01 -4.94
C ARG A 202 6.67 -19.37 -3.54
N ARG A 203 7.69 -18.68 -3.02
CA ARG A 203 8.28 -18.99 -1.70
C ARG A 203 7.39 -18.59 -0.54
N TYR A 204 6.70 -17.45 -0.65
CA TYR A 204 6.12 -16.78 0.50
C TYR A 204 4.59 -16.70 0.48
N THR A 205 3.93 -17.16 -0.58
CA THR A 205 2.48 -17.39 -0.54
C THR A 205 2.19 -18.63 0.31
N ARG A 206 1.22 -18.52 1.21
CA ARG A 206 0.74 -19.62 2.07
C ARG A 206 -0.65 -20.05 1.64
N MET A 207 -1.02 -21.29 1.96
CA MET A 207 -2.37 -21.80 1.67
C MET A 207 -3.47 -21.00 2.38
N SER A 208 -3.21 -20.48 3.59
CA SER A 208 -4.13 -19.61 4.31
C SER A 208 -4.44 -18.31 3.55
N ASP A 209 -3.49 -17.80 2.75
CA ASP A 209 -3.67 -16.57 2.00
C ASP A 209 -4.80 -16.71 0.97
N MET A 210 -5.06 -17.92 0.47
CA MET A 210 -6.07 -18.16 -0.56
C MET A 210 -7.50 -17.80 -0.10
N GLN A 211 -7.73 -17.64 1.20
CA GLN A 211 -9.00 -17.11 1.73
C GLN A 211 -9.25 -15.64 1.32
N LEU A 212 -8.18 -14.90 1.02
CA LEU A 212 -8.21 -13.50 0.58
C LEU A 212 -8.13 -13.35 -0.94
N ALA A 213 -7.93 -14.45 -1.67
CA ALA A 213 -7.73 -14.45 -3.11
C ALA A 213 -9.06 -14.42 -3.86
N THR A 214 -9.04 -13.87 -5.07
CA THR A 214 -10.14 -13.86 -6.04
C THR A 214 -9.64 -14.39 -7.39
N PRO A 215 -9.39 -15.70 -7.52
CA PRO A 215 -8.79 -16.26 -8.74
C PRO A 215 -9.62 -16.00 -9.99
N GLY A 216 -8.92 -15.72 -11.10
CA GLY A 216 -9.51 -15.47 -12.42
C GLY A 216 -10.21 -14.11 -12.55
N GLU A 217 -10.15 -13.25 -11.54
CA GLU A 217 -10.79 -11.94 -11.57
C GLU A 217 -10.18 -11.03 -12.64
N ALA A 218 -8.86 -11.10 -12.83
CA ALA A 218 -8.19 -10.33 -13.87
C ALA A 218 -8.61 -10.78 -15.28
N ALA A 219 -8.89 -12.06 -15.48
CA ALA A 219 -9.39 -12.58 -16.77
C ALA A 219 -10.83 -12.11 -17.03
N ARG A 220 -11.74 -12.28 -16.04
CA ARG A 220 -13.13 -11.82 -16.12
C ARG A 220 -13.24 -10.33 -16.47
N ARG A 221 -12.39 -9.47 -15.88
CA ARG A 221 -12.39 -8.03 -16.17
C ARG A 221 -11.92 -7.70 -17.59
N ARG A 222 -10.93 -8.43 -18.12
CA ARG A 222 -10.45 -8.24 -19.50
C ARG A 222 -11.55 -8.59 -20.49
N GLU A 223 -12.23 -9.71 -20.30
CA GLU A 223 -13.36 -10.13 -21.15
C GLU A 223 -14.47 -9.07 -21.19
N VAL A 224 -14.84 -8.51 -20.04
CA VAL A 224 -15.85 -7.43 -19.96
C VAL A 224 -15.38 -6.16 -20.68
N GLN A 225 -14.10 -5.80 -20.55
CA GLN A 225 -13.53 -4.61 -21.22
C GLN A 225 -13.44 -4.78 -22.74
N GLU A 226 -13.07 -5.98 -23.20
CA GLU A 226 -13.02 -6.35 -24.61
C GLU A 226 -14.43 -6.37 -25.23
N ALA A 227 -15.42 -6.93 -24.55
CA ALA A 227 -16.82 -6.90 -24.98
C ALA A 227 -17.35 -5.48 -25.15
N ARG A 228 -17.10 -4.59 -24.16
CA ARG A 228 -17.48 -3.16 -24.25
C ARG A 228 -16.80 -2.42 -25.40
N SER A 229 -15.54 -2.75 -25.67
CA SER A 229 -14.76 -2.14 -26.76
C SER A 229 -15.24 -2.65 -28.13
N GLY A 230 -15.61 -3.93 -28.23
CA GLY A 230 -16.19 -4.55 -29.42
C GLY A 230 -17.58 -3.99 -29.78
N ASP A 231 -18.43 -3.75 -28.77
CA ASP A 231 -19.75 -3.13 -28.96
C ASP A 231 -19.62 -1.67 -29.42
N ALA A 232 -18.69 -0.90 -28.85
CA ALA A 232 -18.42 0.49 -29.26
C ALA A 232 -17.90 0.56 -30.72
N ALA A 233 -17.04 -0.37 -31.13
CA ALA A 233 -16.54 -0.45 -32.51
C ALA A 233 -17.65 -0.85 -33.51
N THR A 234 -18.60 -1.68 -33.10
CA THR A 234 -19.71 -2.16 -33.95
C THR A 234 -20.83 -1.12 -34.08
N GLY A 235 -21.11 -0.35 -33.01
CA GLY A 235 -22.07 0.76 -33.01
C GLY A 235 -21.65 1.92 -33.92
N THR A 236 -20.36 2.22 -33.98
CA THR A 236 -19.82 3.30 -34.84
C THR A 236 -20.05 3.01 -36.33
N ARG A 237 -19.87 1.74 -36.77
CA ARG A 237 -20.09 1.33 -38.17
C ARG A 237 -21.54 1.35 -38.64
N ARG A 238 -22.54 1.32 -37.74
CA ARG A 238 -23.96 1.40 -38.12
C ARG A 238 -24.44 2.83 -38.36
N SER A 239 -23.73 3.83 -37.83
CA SER A 239 -24.11 5.26 -37.98
C SER A 239 -23.65 5.91 -39.29
N GLU A 240 -22.72 5.29 -40.03
CA GLU A 240 -22.19 5.83 -41.30
C GLU A 240 -22.93 5.34 -42.55
N LYS A 241 -23.91 4.44 -42.44
CA LYS A 241 -24.68 3.90 -43.58
C LYS A 241 -26.08 4.51 -43.77
N GLY A 242 -26.35 5.67 -43.19
CA GLY A 242 -27.67 6.31 -43.21
C GLY A 242 -27.63 7.78 -43.59
N LYS A 243 -26.93 8.12 -44.68
CA LYS A 243 -27.02 9.43 -45.36
C LYS A 243 -26.78 9.24 -46.86
N ASP A 244 -27.78 8.66 -47.52
CA ASP A 244 -28.01 8.84 -48.96
C ASP A 244 -29.29 9.68 -49.12
#